data_AF-X0TRS1-F1
#
_entry.id   AF-X0TRS1-F1
#
_cell.length_a   1.000
_cell.length_b   1.000
_cell.length_c   1.000
_cell.angle_alpha   90.00
_cell.angle_beta   90.00
_cell.angle_gamma   90.00
#
_symmetry.space_group_name_H-M   'P 1'
#
loop_
_entity.id
_entity.type
_entity.pdbx_description
1 polymer ?
#
loop_
_entity_poly.entity_id
_entity_poly.type
_entity_poly.pdbx_seq_one_letter_code
_entity_poly.pdbx_strand_id
1 'polypeptide(L)'
;MTAKKKAVKKKAAKKKATKKAPKKKATTHTPKKAAAKKPSTEVPISELTLGQLADKLITVRNKRLALNDLVKELSGDQALLEAQAIRALTEVGLQKASGSKATISRNSSDIAVVDDWNAFYKWVHKKKDYGTLQRRLSQQHLKALREDGIQPDGLRVEAFVKLSITATTTKE
;
A
#
# COMPACT_ATOMS: atom_id res chain seq x y z
N MET A 1 28.09 64.02 -16.28
CA MET A 1 29.47 63.85 -16.79
C MET A 1 30.44 63.66 -15.64
N THR A 2 30.97 62.45 -15.43
CA THR A 2 32.36 62.25 -14.93
C THR A 2 32.70 60.77 -15.00
N ALA A 3 33.70 60.47 -15.82
CA ALA A 3 34.33 59.17 -15.95
C ALA A 3 35.34 58.94 -14.83
N LYS A 4 35.52 57.70 -14.38
CA LYS A 4 36.84 57.21 -13.94
C LYS A 4 37.01 55.72 -14.21
N LYS A 5 37.82 55.47 -15.24
CA LYS A 5 38.47 54.20 -15.61
C LYS A 5 39.16 53.54 -14.40
N LYS A 6 39.20 52.21 -14.37
CA LYS A 6 40.45 51.45 -14.58
C LYS A 6 40.20 49.95 -14.61
N ALA A 7 40.50 49.37 -15.77
CA ALA A 7 40.69 47.95 -16.00
C ALA A 7 41.97 47.45 -15.32
N VAL A 8 41.97 46.21 -14.84
CA VAL A 8 43.21 45.47 -14.56
C VAL A 8 43.14 44.09 -15.22
N LYS A 9 44.11 43.88 -16.12
CA LYS A 9 44.38 42.69 -16.92
C LYS A 9 44.99 41.57 -16.06
N LYS A 10 44.49 40.35 -16.28
CA LYS A 10 45.19 39.11 -16.71
C LYS A 10 46.61 38.78 -16.17
N LYS A 11 46.71 37.48 -15.80
CA LYS A 11 47.82 36.50 -16.03
C LYS A 11 49.07 36.68 -15.15
N ALA A 12 49.82 35.66 -14.72
CA ALA A 12 49.80 34.19 -14.79
C ALA A 12 50.95 33.66 -13.88
N ALA A 13 51.08 32.33 -13.77
CA ALA A 13 52.30 31.54 -13.47
C ALA A 13 52.47 30.84 -12.09
N LYS A 14 51.89 29.63 -12.00
CA LYS A 14 52.50 28.27 -11.88
C LYS A 14 53.77 28.00 -11.01
N LYS A 15 53.71 26.82 -10.35
CA LYS A 15 54.75 25.90 -9.77
C LYS A 15 55.16 26.20 -8.31
N LYS A 16 55.41 25.24 -7.40
CA LYS A 16 55.53 23.76 -7.40
C LYS A 16 55.60 23.28 -5.91
N ALA A 17 55.00 22.11 -5.61
CA ALA A 17 55.44 21.03 -4.68
C ALA A 17 55.72 21.38 -3.18
N THR A 18 55.43 20.59 -2.14
CA THR A 18 55.50 19.13 -1.89
C THR A 18 54.77 18.72 -0.59
N LYS A 19 54.20 17.49 -0.58
CA LYS A 19 54.06 16.48 0.50
C LYS A 19 53.62 16.89 1.93
N LYS A 20 52.47 16.31 2.38
CA LYS A 20 52.42 15.21 3.38
C LYS A 20 50.96 14.71 3.57
N ALA A 21 50.72 13.41 3.44
CA ALA A 21 49.49 12.74 3.90
C ALA A 21 49.53 12.61 5.45
N PRO A 22 48.38 12.43 6.14
CA PRO A 22 47.83 11.07 6.28
C PRO A 22 46.28 10.94 6.37
N LYS A 23 45.84 9.76 5.93
CA LYS A 23 44.61 8.98 6.22
C LYS A 23 43.66 9.52 7.31
N LYS A 24 42.35 9.56 7.02
CA LYS A 24 41.27 9.11 7.93
C LYS A 24 39.89 9.00 7.25
N LYS A 25 39.44 7.73 7.17
CA LYS A 25 38.08 7.21 7.39
C LYS A 25 36.94 7.65 6.46
N ALA A 26 36.52 6.68 5.65
CA ALA A 26 35.22 6.62 4.98
C ALA A 26 34.08 6.86 5.98
N THR A 27 33.33 7.94 5.78
CA THR A 27 32.02 8.15 6.39
C THR A 27 30.96 7.60 5.46
N THR A 28 30.58 6.35 5.72
CA THR A 28 29.42 5.70 5.15
C THR A 28 28.17 6.50 5.56
N HIS A 29 27.56 7.23 4.62
CA HIS A 29 26.23 7.80 4.81
C HIS A 29 25.20 6.67 4.75
N THR A 30 25.03 5.99 5.88
CA THR A 30 23.90 5.09 6.10
C THR A 30 22.74 5.96 6.60
N PRO A 31 21.59 6.01 5.91
CA PRO A 31 20.44 6.76 6.39
C PRO A 31 19.93 6.12 7.68
N LYS A 32 19.88 6.94 8.73
CA LYS A 32 19.37 6.66 10.07
C LYS A 32 17.94 6.13 9.96
N LYS A 33 17.80 4.80 9.99
CA LYS A 33 16.54 4.07 10.12
C LYS A 33 15.77 4.66 11.31
N ALA A 34 14.61 5.25 11.02
CA ALA A 34 13.66 5.66 12.04
C ALA A 34 13.36 4.45 12.93
N ALA A 35 13.84 4.52 14.17
CA ALA A 35 13.57 3.51 15.17
C ALA A 35 12.07 3.55 15.45
N ALA A 36 11.36 2.53 14.96
CA ALA A 36 10.09 2.12 15.53
C ALA A 36 10.26 2.08 17.05
N LYS A 37 9.44 2.84 17.78
CA LYS A 37 9.32 2.71 19.24
C LYS A 37 8.91 1.26 19.51
N LYS A 38 9.89 0.42 19.83
CA LYS A 38 9.69 -0.86 20.49
C LYS A 38 8.88 -0.62 21.77
N PRO A 39 8.02 -1.56 22.19
CA PRO A 39 7.24 -1.43 23.41
C PRO A 39 8.19 -1.07 24.56
N SER A 40 7.91 0.07 25.19
CA SER A 40 8.72 0.60 26.27
C SER A 40 8.80 -0.46 27.37
N THR A 41 10.02 -0.98 27.53
CA THR A 41 10.68 -1.43 28.76
C THR A 41 9.78 -2.02 29.84
N GLU A 42 10.00 -3.30 30.15
CA GLU A 42 9.57 -3.96 31.38
C GLU A 42 9.59 -2.97 32.55
N VAL A 43 8.41 -2.60 33.06
CA VAL A 43 8.33 -1.76 34.25
C VAL A 43 8.87 -2.61 35.40
N PRO A 44 9.96 -2.21 36.07
CA PRO A 44 10.48 -2.98 37.19
C PRO A 44 9.39 -3.04 38.26
N ILE A 45 8.98 -4.27 38.60
CA ILE A 45 7.91 -4.58 39.56
C ILE A 45 8.21 -3.96 40.95
N SER A 46 9.46 -3.54 41.18
CA SER A 46 9.96 -2.99 42.45
C SER A 46 9.59 -1.54 42.75
N GLU A 47 9.11 -0.74 41.79
CA GLU A 47 8.91 0.71 42.01
C GLU A 47 7.44 1.14 42.22
N LEU A 48 6.48 0.25 42.02
CA LEU A 48 5.05 0.57 42.09
C LEU A 48 4.32 -0.38 43.04
N THR A 49 3.51 0.19 43.92
CA THR A 49 2.57 -0.61 44.72
C THR A 49 1.53 -1.27 43.80
N LEU A 50 1.01 -2.44 44.20
CA LEU A 50 0.01 -3.18 43.40
C LEU A 50 -1.21 -2.32 43.03
N GLY A 51 -1.64 -1.43 43.93
CA GLY A 51 -2.73 -0.48 43.66
C GLY A 51 -2.38 0.51 42.54
N GLN A 52 -1.19 1.12 42.57
CA GLN A 52 -0.74 2.03 41.52
C GLN A 52 -0.56 1.33 40.16
N LEU A 53 -0.20 0.05 40.16
CA LEU A 53 -0.14 -0.75 38.94
C LEU A 53 -1.54 -1.01 38.36
N ALA A 54 -2.53 -1.30 39.22
CA ALA A 54 -3.92 -1.47 38.83
C ALA A 54 -4.50 -0.18 38.22
N ASP A 55 -4.25 0.97 38.85
CA ASP A 55 -4.69 2.28 38.33
C ASP A 55 -4.05 2.60 36.97
N LYS A 56 -2.74 2.32 36.81
CA LYS A 56 -2.05 2.46 35.53
C LYS A 56 -2.63 1.52 34.46
N LEU A 57 -2.99 0.30 34.80
CA LEU A 57 -3.63 -0.62 33.86
C LEU A 57 -5.00 -0.11 33.39
N ILE A 58 -5.83 0.39 34.31
CA ILE A 58 -7.14 0.93 33.97
C ILE A 58 -7.00 2.18 33.08
N THR A 59 -6.08 3.10 33.41
CA THR A 59 -5.86 4.29 32.58
C THR A 59 -5.38 3.96 31.16
N VAL A 60 -4.46 2.98 31.01
CA VAL A 60 -4.01 2.51 29.68
C VAL A 60 -5.14 1.82 28.93
N ARG A 61 -5.95 0.99 29.61
CA ARG A 61 -7.11 0.33 29.01
C ARG A 61 -8.13 1.34 28.49
N ASN A 62 -8.44 2.38 29.27
CA ASN A 62 -9.39 3.41 28.89
C ASN A 62 -8.88 4.23 27.70
N LYS A 63 -7.59 4.60 27.67
CA LYS A 63 -6.95 5.23 26.51
C LYS A 63 -7.04 4.35 25.26
N ARG A 64 -6.81 3.04 25.39
CA ARG A 64 -6.95 2.10 24.28
C ARG A 64 -8.38 2.03 23.76
N LEU A 65 -9.38 2.00 24.66
CA LEU A 65 -10.79 1.97 24.26
C LEU A 65 -11.18 3.25 23.52
N ALA A 66 -10.82 4.42 24.04
CA ALA A 66 -11.07 5.70 23.37
C ALA A 66 -10.41 5.78 21.98
N LEU A 67 -9.15 5.33 21.85
CA LEU A 67 -8.48 5.27 20.55
C LEU A 67 -9.12 4.27 19.60
N ASN A 68 -9.60 3.13 20.09
CA ASN A 68 -10.30 2.16 19.25
C ASN A 68 -11.63 2.71 18.72
N ASP A 69 -12.33 3.54 19.48
CA ASP A 69 -13.57 4.16 19.02
C ASP A 69 -13.28 5.20 17.93
N LEU A 70 -12.24 6.03 18.10
CA LEU A 70 -11.75 6.92 17.03
C LEU A 70 -11.30 6.15 15.78
N VAL A 71 -10.63 5.00 15.95
CA VAL A 71 -10.23 4.15 14.81
C VAL A 71 -11.45 3.61 14.07
N LYS A 72 -12.53 3.25 14.77
CA LYS A 72 -13.77 2.81 14.13
C LYS A 72 -14.44 3.95 13.36
N GLU A 73 -14.48 5.16 13.93
CA GLU A 73 -15.01 6.34 13.25
C GLU A 73 -14.22 6.63 11.96
N LEU A 74 -12.89 6.71 12.05
CA LEU A 74 -12.02 6.93 10.90
C LEU A 74 -12.13 5.81 9.85
N SER A 75 -12.28 4.56 10.29
CA SER A 75 -12.51 3.42 9.39
C SER A 75 -13.87 3.51 8.70
N GLY A 76 -14.89 4.04 9.38
CA GLY A 76 -16.20 4.29 8.79
C GLY A 76 -16.16 5.40 7.75
N ASP A 77 -15.53 6.53 8.08
CA ASP A 77 -15.33 7.65 7.17
C ASP A 77 -14.53 7.22 5.93
N GLN A 78 -13.49 6.42 6.12
CA GLN A 78 -12.71 5.85 5.01
C GLN A 78 -13.61 4.99 4.11
N ALA A 79 -14.43 4.10 4.66
CA ALA A 79 -15.31 3.23 3.88
C ALA A 79 -16.37 4.03 3.10
N LEU A 80 -16.90 5.12 3.69
CA LEU A 80 -17.81 6.03 3.00
C LEU A 80 -17.14 6.74 1.82
N LEU A 81 -15.92 7.26 2.02
CA LEU A 81 -15.14 7.89 0.96
C LEU A 81 -14.77 6.90 -0.15
N GLU A 82 -14.43 5.66 0.19
CA GLU A 82 -14.18 4.59 -0.78
C GLU A 82 -15.42 4.29 -1.63
N ALA A 83 -16.60 4.18 -1.00
CA ALA A 83 -17.85 3.96 -1.72
C ALA A 83 -18.21 5.14 -2.64
N GLN A 84 -18.02 6.38 -2.18
CA GLN A 84 -18.22 7.58 -3.00
C GLN A 84 -17.24 7.61 -4.19
N ALA A 85 -15.97 7.29 -3.97
CA ALA A 85 -14.97 7.23 -5.02
C ALA A 85 -15.32 6.18 -6.09
N ILE A 86 -15.82 5.00 -5.69
CA ILE A 86 -16.30 3.98 -6.63
C ILE A 86 -17.47 4.51 -7.45
N ARG A 87 -18.46 5.15 -6.81
CA ARG A 87 -19.63 5.72 -7.51
C ARG A 87 -19.22 6.79 -8.51
N ALA A 88 -18.40 7.76 -8.08
CA ALA A 88 -17.90 8.82 -8.95
C ALA A 88 -17.09 8.28 -10.14
N LEU A 89 -16.20 7.31 -9.91
CA LEU A 89 -15.47 6.65 -11.02
C LEU A 89 -16.40 5.89 -11.96
N THR A 90 -17.52 5.37 -11.45
CA THR A 90 -18.54 4.69 -12.26
C THR A 90 -19.33 5.65 -13.13
N GLU A 91 -19.76 6.78 -12.56
CA GLU A 91 -20.50 7.83 -13.29
C GLU A 91 -19.66 8.46 -14.40
N VAL A 92 -18.38 8.72 -14.15
CA VAL A 92 -17.47 9.31 -15.15
C VAL A 92 -16.92 8.24 -16.11
N GLY A 93 -17.09 6.95 -15.81
CA GLY A 93 -16.59 5.84 -16.62
C GLY A 93 -15.06 5.66 -16.58
N LEU A 94 -14.37 6.32 -15.65
CA LEU A 94 -12.91 6.25 -15.51
C LEU A 94 -12.50 5.05 -14.64
N GLN A 95 -11.45 4.35 -15.04
CA GLN A 95 -10.87 3.28 -14.23
C GLN A 95 -9.83 3.78 -13.22
N LYS A 96 -9.32 5.00 -13.42
CA LYS A 96 -8.25 5.56 -12.59
C LYS A 96 -8.40 7.07 -12.48
N ALA A 97 -8.24 7.58 -11.26
CA ALA A 97 -8.08 9.00 -10.99
C ALA A 97 -6.84 9.22 -10.11
N SER A 98 -6.01 10.19 -10.47
CA SER A 98 -4.84 10.57 -9.67
C SER A 98 -5.08 11.93 -9.04
N GLY A 99 -4.97 12.00 -7.71
CA GLY A 99 -4.82 13.24 -6.97
C GLY A 99 -3.35 13.58 -6.74
N SER A 100 -3.11 14.69 -6.06
CA SER A 100 -1.75 15.14 -5.68
C SER A 100 -1.06 14.19 -4.68
N LYS A 101 -1.83 13.56 -3.79
CA LYS A 101 -1.30 12.72 -2.69
C LYS A 101 -1.58 11.22 -2.85
N ALA A 102 -2.57 10.85 -3.66
CA ALA A 102 -3.00 9.46 -3.81
C ALA A 102 -3.61 9.22 -5.19
N THR A 103 -3.52 7.99 -5.64
CA THR A 103 -4.19 7.50 -6.85
C THR A 103 -5.25 6.47 -6.47
N ILE A 104 -6.45 6.63 -7.02
CA ILE A 104 -7.56 5.71 -6.87
C ILE A 104 -7.72 4.96 -8.19
N SER A 105 -7.65 3.63 -8.14
CA SER A 105 -7.93 2.76 -9.29
C SER A 105 -9.04 1.77 -8.95
N ARG A 106 -10.00 1.66 -9.87
CA ARG A 106 -11.05 0.67 -9.85
C ARG A 106 -10.64 -0.48 -10.77
N ASN A 107 -10.63 -1.69 -10.24
CA ASN A 107 -10.34 -2.91 -11.00
C ASN A 107 -11.57 -3.81 -10.94
N SER A 108 -12.17 -4.10 -12.08
CA SER A 108 -13.20 -5.14 -12.19
C SER A 108 -12.55 -6.46 -12.60
N SER A 109 -12.86 -7.53 -11.88
CA SER A 109 -12.51 -8.90 -12.24
C SER A 109 -13.76 -9.76 -12.23
N ASP A 110 -14.04 -10.45 -13.33
CA ASP A 110 -15.14 -11.38 -13.40
C ASP A 110 -14.78 -12.67 -12.69
N ILE A 111 -15.59 -13.05 -11.70
CA ILE A 111 -15.46 -14.29 -10.96
C ILE A 111 -16.59 -15.21 -11.39
N ALA A 112 -16.25 -16.43 -11.79
CA ALA A 112 -17.22 -17.46 -12.09
C ALA A 112 -17.61 -18.20 -10.80
N VAL A 113 -18.91 -18.37 -10.59
CA VAL A 113 -19.51 -19.13 -9.49
C VAL A 113 -20.39 -20.22 -10.10
N VAL A 114 -20.38 -21.41 -9.51
CA VAL A 114 -21.24 -22.52 -9.95
C VAL A 114 -22.49 -22.51 -9.09
N ASP A 115 -23.66 -22.42 -9.73
CA ASP A 115 -24.97 -22.55 -9.07
C ASP A 115 -25.45 -24.00 -9.08
N ASP A 116 -25.33 -24.66 -10.23
CA ASP A 116 -25.68 -26.08 -10.38
C ASP A 116 -24.42 -26.93 -10.61
N TRP A 117 -23.95 -27.54 -9.54
CA TRP A 117 -22.80 -28.44 -9.57
C TRP A 117 -23.07 -29.68 -10.43
N ASN A 118 -24.32 -30.17 -10.52
CA ASN A 118 -24.63 -31.38 -11.28
C ASN A 118 -24.51 -31.13 -12.79
N ALA A 119 -25.07 -30.02 -13.27
CA ALA A 119 -24.88 -29.58 -14.67
C ALA A 119 -23.40 -29.33 -14.98
N PHE A 120 -22.69 -28.66 -14.07
CA PHE A 120 -21.26 -28.40 -14.24
C PHE A 120 -20.44 -29.70 -14.35
N TYR A 121 -20.65 -30.67 -13.46
CA TYR A 121 -19.94 -31.96 -13.52
C TYR A 121 -20.26 -32.76 -14.78
N LYS A 122 -21.52 -32.75 -15.24
CA LYS A 122 -21.89 -33.38 -16.52
C LYS A 122 -21.15 -32.75 -17.69
N TRP A 123 -21.07 -31.42 -17.72
CA TRP A 123 -20.31 -30.68 -18.73
C TRP A 123 -18.82 -31.02 -18.67
N VAL A 124 -18.22 -31.02 -17.47
CA VAL A 124 -16.80 -31.36 -17.28
C VAL A 124 -16.52 -32.78 -17.77
N HIS A 125 -17.37 -33.75 -17.44
CA HIS A 125 -17.21 -35.13 -17.87
C HIS A 125 -17.37 -35.28 -19.40
N LYS A 126 -18.32 -34.56 -20.01
CA LYS A 126 -18.54 -34.56 -21.46
C LYS A 126 -17.35 -33.98 -22.23
N LYS A 127 -16.80 -32.86 -21.73
CA LYS A 127 -15.68 -32.16 -22.37
C LYS A 127 -14.30 -32.71 -21.94
N LYS A 128 -14.28 -33.59 -20.93
CA LYS A 128 -13.09 -34.15 -20.27
C LYS A 128 -12.14 -33.06 -19.75
N ASP A 129 -12.69 -31.92 -19.35
CA ASP A 129 -11.92 -30.73 -18.96
C ASP A 129 -11.77 -30.62 -17.44
N TYR A 130 -10.96 -31.54 -16.89
CA TYR A 130 -10.74 -31.66 -15.45
C TYR A 130 -9.84 -30.53 -14.89
N GLY A 131 -9.22 -29.71 -15.74
CA GLY A 131 -8.40 -28.55 -15.30
C GLY A 131 -9.22 -27.47 -14.58
N THR A 132 -10.54 -27.44 -14.82
CA THR A 132 -11.49 -26.59 -14.12
C THR A 132 -11.71 -26.99 -12.65
N LEU A 133 -11.53 -28.27 -12.34
CA LEU A 133 -11.78 -28.88 -11.03
C LEU A 133 -10.47 -29.02 -10.24
N GLN A 134 -10.13 -27.99 -9.46
CA GLN A 134 -9.12 -28.10 -8.40
C GLN A 134 -9.83 -28.29 -7.05
N ARG A 135 -9.13 -28.09 -5.92
CA ARG A 135 -9.77 -27.99 -4.57
C ARG A 135 -10.88 -26.92 -4.52
N ARG A 136 -10.83 -25.97 -5.45
CA ARG A 136 -11.86 -24.98 -5.76
C ARG A 136 -11.94 -24.82 -7.28
N LEU A 137 -12.99 -24.16 -7.74
CA LEU A 137 -13.14 -23.81 -9.15
C LEU A 137 -11.95 -22.98 -9.65
N SER A 138 -11.28 -23.44 -10.71
CA SER A 138 -10.15 -22.72 -11.30
C SER A 138 -10.63 -21.52 -12.10
N GLN A 139 -10.55 -20.33 -11.50
CA GLN A 139 -10.97 -19.08 -12.14
C GLN A 139 -10.18 -18.75 -13.41
N GLN A 140 -8.88 -19.09 -13.43
CA GLN A 140 -8.01 -18.85 -14.59
C GLN A 140 -8.43 -19.70 -15.79
N HIS A 141 -8.73 -20.97 -15.56
CA HIS A 141 -9.14 -21.89 -16.62
C HIS A 141 -10.52 -21.52 -17.17
N LEU A 142 -11.47 -21.17 -16.28
CA LEU A 142 -12.79 -20.72 -16.70
C LEU A 142 -12.76 -19.38 -17.46
N LYS A 143 -11.85 -18.48 -17.12
CA LYS A 143 -11.65 -17.23 -17.86
C LYS A 143 -11.17 -17.52 -19.28
N ALA A 144 -10.17 -18.39 -19.44
CA ALA A 144 -9.67 -18.81 -20.75
C ALA A 144 -10.78 -19.47 -21.60
N LEU A 145 -11.54 -20.42 -21.02
CA LEU A 145 -12.66 -21.05 -21.71
C LEU A 145 -13.73 -20.06 -22.18
N ARG A 146 -13.97 -19.00 -21.41
CA ARG A 146 -14.93 -17.95 -21.78
C ARG A 146 -14.38 -17.05 -22.89
N GLU A 147 -13.09 -16.75 -22.87
CA GLU A 147 -12.41 -16.05 -23.97
C GLU A 147 -12.50 -16.87 -25.27
N ASP A 148 -12.46 -18.20 -25.17
CA ASP A 148 -12.71 -19.13 -26.28
C ASP A 148 -14.21 -19.30 -26.64
N GLY A 149 -15.11 -18.58 -25.97
CA GLY A 149 -16.55 -18.59 -26.22
C GLY A 149 -17.31 -19.79 -25.65
N ILE A 150 -16.69 -20.60 -24.80
CA ILE A 150 -17.30 -21.81 -24.24
C ILE A 150 -17.72 -21.55 -22.79
N GLN A 151 -19.03 -21.45 -22.58
CA GLN A 151 -19.61 -21.28 -21.25
C GLN A 151 -20.09 -22.64 -20.70
N PRO A 152 -19.55 -23.09 -19.54
CA PRO A 152 -20.06 -24.28 -18.87
C PRO A 152 -21.49 -24.09 -18.37
N ASP A 153 -22.29 -25.15 -18.48
CA ASP A 153 -23.65 -25.16 -17.95
C ASP A 153 -23.65 -25.08 -16.41
N GLY A 154 -24.56 -24.32 -15.83
CA GLY A 154 -24.67 -24.12 -14.38
C GLY A 154 -23.73 -23.05 -13.79
N LEU A 155 -23.04 -22.28 -14.64
CA LEU A 155 -22.09 -21.26 -14.24
C LEU A 155 -22.70 -19.84 -14.26
N ARG A 156 -22.75 -19.17 -13.11
CA ARG A 156 -23.05 -17.74 -13.00
C ARG A 156 -21.76 -16.93 -12.99
N VAL A 157 -21.80 -15.77 -13.62
CA VAL A 157 -20.69 -14.82 -13.62
C VAL A 157 -21.04 -13.66 -12.73
N GLU A 158 -20.20 -13.39 -11.75
CA GLU A 158 -20.31 -12.22 -10.88
C GLU A 158 -19.14 -11.27 -11.16
N ALA A 159 -19.44 -10.02 -11.47
CA ALA A 159 -18.43 -8.99 -11.61
C ALA A 159 -17.98 -8.55 -10.20
N PHE A 160 -16.75 -8.91 -9.82
CA PHE A 160 -16.15 -8.46 -8.57
C PHE A 160 -15.40 -7.16 -8.82
N VAL A 161 -15.85 -6.07 -8.20
CA VAL A 161 -15.17 -4.77 -8.28
C VAL A 161 -14.28 -4.60 -7.06
N LYS A 162 -12.97 -4.53 -7.30
CA LYS A 162 -11.97 -4.22 -6.28
C LYS A 162 -11.51 -2.77 -6.44
N LEU A 163 -11.65 -1.98 -5.38
CA LEU A 163 -10.97 -0.69 -5.28
C LEU A 163 -9.53 -0.90 -4.80
N SER A 164 -8.59 -0.24 -5.45
CA SER A 164 -7.21 -0.14 -4.97
C SER A 164 -6.85 1.33 -4.81
N ILE A 165 -6.52 1.72 -3.58
CA ILE A 165 -5.98 3.05 -3.28
C ILE A 165 -4.48 2.88 -3.10
N THR A 166 -3.70 3.55 -3.95
CA THR A 166 -2.25 3.60 -3.82
C THR A 166 -1.86 5.01 -3.39
N ALA A 167 -1.36 5.15 -2.17
CA ALA A 167 -0.78 6.39 -1.70
C ALA A 167 0.64 6.53 -2.25
N THR A 168 0.91 7.60 -2.98
CA THR A 168 2.27 7.98 -3.35
C THR A 168 2.79 8.83 -2.21
N THR A 169 3.69 8.29 -1.37
CA THR A 169 4.32 9.06 -0.31
C THR A 169 5.29 10.06 -0.93
N THR A 170 4.81 11.27 -1.23
CA THR A 170 5.69 12.40 -1.50
C THR A 170 6.15 12.89 -0.13
N LYS A 171 7.34 12.48 0.30
CA LYS A 171 7.99 13.07 1.49
C LYS A 171 8.29 14.53 1.16
N GLU A 172 7.58 15.45 1.79
CA GLU A 172 8.02 16.83 1.98
C GLU A 172 8.94 16.92 3.21
#